data_AF-A0A9Q1KMA3-F1
#
_entry.id   AF-A0A9Q1KMA3-F1
#
_cell.length_a   1.000
_cell.length_b   1.000
_cell.length_c   1.000
_cell.angle_alpha   90.00
_cell.angle_beta   90.00
_cell.angle_gamma   90.00
#
_symmetry.space_group_name_H-M   'P 1'
#
loop_
_entity.id
_entity.type
_entity.pdbx_description
1 polymer ?
#
loop_
_entity_poly.entity_id
_entity_poly.type
_entity_poly.pdbx_seq_one_letter_code
_entity_poly.pdbx_strand_id
1 'polypeptide(L)'
;MKRGAGEYGKQLMAASVGGGLSVAAKLPRRHYRPPMAAARGSGAVNWVAETSNFFDRDSRPIMLFDGVCNLCNSGVKFVRDNDHNRLITDFALGVAGRRIRYEPLQSEAGRKLLRRSGRAPDDISSVVLVETDRSYIKSEAVLKIMEYLDLPFPQLAFFLHLVPLFIRDLVYDNIANNRYNLFGKTETCDI
;
A
#
# COMPACT_ATOMS: atom_id res chain seq x y z
N MET A 1 -11.95 62.30 6.46
CA MET A 1 -11.00 63.01 5.56
C MET A 1 -9.83 63.49 6.42
N LYS A 2 -8.57 63.23 5.99
CA LYS A 2 -7.25 63.33 6.69
C LYS A 2 -6.96 62.14 7.63
N ARG A 3 -6.10 61.14 7.34
CA ARG A 3 -4.67 60.98 6.90
C ARG A 3 -3.61 61.17 8.01
N GLY A 4 -2.71 60.18 8.11
CA GLY A 4 -1.39 60.17 8.78
C GLY A 4 -1.16 58.83 9.52
N ALA A 5 -0.40 57.82 9.07
CA ALA A 5 1.01 57.69 8.66
C ALA A 5 2.03 57.79 9.83
N GLY A 6 2.94 56.80 9.93
CA GLY A 6 4.07 56.74 10.88
C GLY A 6 4.07 55.47 11.75
N GLU A 7 4.75 54.35 11.49
CA GLU A 7 6.17 54.04 11.22
C GLU A 7 6.93 53.53 12.49
N TYR A 8 7.25 52.23 12.47
CA TYR A 8 8.47 51.51 12.96
C TYR A 8 9.06 51.66 14.39
N GLY A 9 9.31 50.49 15.00
CA GLY A 9 10.49 50.14 15.81
C GLY A 9 10.61 48.61 15.88
N LYS A 10 11.55 47.93 15.18
CA LYS A 10 12.97 47.67 15.55
C LYS A 10 13.09 47.30 17.05
N GLN A 11 13.56 46.12 17.46
CA GLN A 11 14.94 45.56 17.40
C GLN A 11 14.84 44.25 18.24
N LEU A 12 15.41 43.07 17.97
CA LEU A 12 16.79 42.70 17.69
C LEU A 12 16.83 41.29 17.10
N MET A 13 17.83 41.08 16.24
CA MET A 13 18.31 39.79 15.81
C MET A 13 18.94 38.99 16.96
N ALA A 14 18.73 37.68 16.94
CA ALA A 14 19.73 36.71 17.36
C ALA A 14 19.68 35.54 16.36
N ALA A 15 20.67 35.52 15.47
CA ALA A 15 20.97 34.40 14.60
C ALA A 15 22.10 33.57 15.22
N SER A 16 21.86 32.28 15.45
CA SER A 16 22.86 31.20 15.43
C SER A 16 22.06 29.88 15.43
N VAL A 17 21.83 29.24 14.28
CA VAL A 17 22.71 28.25 13.63
C VAL A 17 22.93 27.01 14.51
N GLY A 18 22.47 25.87 14.00
CA GLY A 18 22.64 24.53 14.57
C GLY A 18 21.33 23.74 14.43
N GLY A 19 21.04 23.10 13.30
CA GLY A 19 21.89 22.11 12.64
C GLY A 19 21.53 20.73 13.18
N GLY A 20 20.52 20.11 12.59
CA GLY A 20 20.02 18.80 13.02
C GLY A 20 18.73 18.38 12.34
N LEU A 21 18.67 18.51 11.01
CA LEU A 21 17.65 17.84 10.20
C LEU A 21 17.94 16.33 10.27
N SER A 22 17.50 15.66 11.33
CA SER A 22 17.41 14.20 11.32
C SER A 22 16.17 13.83 10.52
N VAL A 23 16.25 14.00 9.20
CA VAL A 23 15.39 13.25 8.28
C VAL A 23 16.01 11.86 8.21
N ALA A 24 15.85 11.09 9.29
CA ALA A 24 15.89 9.66 9.17
C ALA A 24 14.71 9.29 8.25
N ALA A 25 15.00 9.11 6.96
CA ALA A 25 14.09 8.50 6.02
C ALA A 25 13.75 7.11 6.57
N LYS A 26 12.72 7.06 7.40
CA LYS A 26 12.26 5.85 8.07
C LYS A 26 11.80 4.95 6.95
N LEU A 27 12.56 3.89 6.68
CA LEU A 27 12.17 2.86 5.70
C LEU A 27 10.68 2.57 5.88
N PRO A 28 9.86 2.64 4.82
CA PRO A 28 8.43 2.46 4.95
C PRO A 28 8.18 1.10 5.61
N ARG A 29 7.35 1.09 6.66
CA ARG A 29 7.04 -0.12 7.41
C ARG A 29 6.47 -1.16 6.44
N ARG A 30 7.21 -2.27 6.25
CA ARG A 30 6.95 -3.35 5.28
C ARG A 30 5.66 -4.12 5.55
N HIS A 31 5.29 -4.15 6.82
CA HIS A 31 3.94 -4.41 7.27
C HIS A 31 3.49 -3.21 8.09
N TYR A 32 2.37 -2.64 7.70
CA TYR A 32 1.73 -1.62 8.50
C TYR A 32 0.64 -2.30 9.32
N ARG A 33 0.86 -2.45 10.62
CA ARG A 33 -0.23 -2.72 11.56
C ARG A 33 -0.82 -1.37 11.96
N PRO A 34 -2.04 -1.03 11.51
CA PRO A 34 -2.69 0.18 11.96
C PRO A 34 -2.79 0.23 13.49
N PRO A 35 -2.60 1.40 14.12
CA PRO A 35 -2.86 1.54 15.55
C PRO A 35 -4.33 1.18 15.83
N MET A 36 -4.58 0.19 16.70
CA MET A 36 -5.93 -0.31 17.01
C MET A 36 -6.80 0.69 17.78
N ALA A 37 -6.23 1.78 18.31
CA ALA A 37 -6.97 2.82 19.01
C ALA A 37 -6.32 4.19 18.79
N ALA A 38 -7.13 5.11 18.27
CA ALA A 38 -6.99 6.56 18.16
C ALA A 38 -5.63 7.19 18.50
N ALA A 39 -5.02 7.82 17.49
CA ALA A 39 -4.34 9.09 17.73
C ALA A 39 -5.38 10.08 18.27
N ARG A 40 -5.56 10.12 19.59
CA ARG A 40 -6.30 11.20 20.26
C ARG A 40 -5.36 12.40 20.30
N GLY A 41 -5.41 13.21 19.25
CA GLY A 41 -4.67 14.46 19.17
C GLY A 41 -4.48 14.90 17.73
N SER A 42 -4.92 16.12 17.43
CA SER A 42 -4.72 16.89 16.19
C SER A 42 -5.25 16.28 14.89
N GLY A 43 -6.52 16.54 14.53
CA GLY A 43 -7.04 16.59 13.13
C GLY A 43 -6.76 15.42 12.18
N ALA A 44 -6.15 14.34 12.66
CA ALA A 44 -5.66 13.23 11.85
C ALA A 44 -6.78 12.20 11.74
N VAL A 45 -7.25 12.03 10.50
CA VAL A 45 -8.26 11.04 10.17
C VAL A 45 -7.75 9.65 10.56
N ASN A 46 -8.54 8.92 11.36
CA ASN A 46 -8.26 7.53 11.67
C ASN A 46 -8.67 6.65 10.49
N TRP A 47 -7.76 6.49 9.53
CA TRP A 47 -7.97 5.69 8.33
C TRP A 47 -8.35 4.24 8.64
N VAL A 48 -8.03 3.73 9.83
CA VAL A 48 -8.39 2.37 10.28
C VAL A 48 -9.88 2.25 10.54
N ALA A 49 -10.44 3.25 11.21
CA ALA A 49 -11.86 3.33 11.52
C ALA A 49 -12.68 3.72 10.28
N GLU A 50 -12.16 4.63 9.44
CA GLU A 50 -12.87 5.04 8.22
C GLU A 50 -12.96 3.90 7.20
N THR A 51 -11.99 2.97 7.20
CA THR A 51 -11.96 1.84 6.27
C THR A 51 -12.36 0.50 6.90
N SER A 52 -12.83 0.47 8.15
CA SER A 52 -13.27 -0.79 8.77
C SER A 52 -14.47 -1.38 8.04
N ASN A 53 -15.35 -0.51 7.54
CA ASN A 53 -16.56 -0.89 6.80
C ASN A 53 -16.30 -1.73 5.54
N PHE A 54 -15.11 -1.62 4.92
CA PHE A 54 -14.72 -2.47 3.78
C PHE A 54 -14.63 -3.96 4.13
N PHE A 55 -14.51 -4.29 5.42
CA PHE A 55 -14.36 -5.65 5.92
C PHE A 55 -15.57 -6.15 6.74
N ASP A 56 -16.62 -5.34 6.93
CA ASP A 56 -17.78 -5.70 7.76
C ASP A 56 -18.62 -6.85 7.17
N ARG A 57 -18.73 -6.89 5.84
CA ARG A 57 -19.54 -7.88 5.09
C ARG A 57 -18.70 -8.92 4.36
N ASP A 58 -17.42 -8.63 4.17
CA ASP A 58 -16.49 -9.48 3.43
C ASP A 58 -15.07 -9.28 3.99
N SER A 59 -14.57 -10.30 4.69
CA SER A 59 -13.26 -10.27 5.34
C SER A 59 -12.10 -10.60 4.40
N ARG A 60 -12.35 -10.84 3.11
CA ARG A 60 -11.28 -11.15 2.15
C ARG A 60 -10.31 -9.99 1.98
N PRO A 61 -9.00 -10.25 1.84
CA PRO A 61 -8.03 -9.22 1.57
C PRO A 61 -8.31 -8.46 0.27
N ILE A 62 -7.89 -7.19 0.22
CA ILE A 62 -8.01 -6.32 -0.95
C ILE A 62 -6.60 -6.05 -1.50
N MET A 63 -6.34 -6.48 -2.72
CA MET A 63 -5.14 -6.16 -3.49
C MET A 63 -5.32 -4.81 -4.17
N LEU A 64 -4.53 -3.83 -3.74
CA LEU A 64 -4.41 -2.54 -4.38
C LEU A 64 -3.38 -2.59 -5.50
N PHE A 65 -3.74 -2.08 -6.68
CA PHE A 65 -2.90 -2.10 -7.87
C PHE A 65 -2.99 -0.80 -8.66
N ASP A 66 -1.98 -0.55 -9.51
CA ASP A 66 -1.96 0.60 -10.41
C ASP A 66 -2.70 0.28 -11.72
N GLY A 67 -3.90 0.83 -11.90
CA GLY A 67 -4.77 0.53 -13.04
C GLY A 67 -4.28 1.03 -14.40
N VAL A 68 -3.30 1.93 -14.45
CA VAL A 68 -2.69 2.40 -15.72
C VAL A 68 -1.43 1.63 -16.09
N CYS A 69 -0.97 0.71 -15.23
CA CYS A 69 0.25 -0.06 -15.46
C CYS A 69 -0.06 -1.44 -16.05
N ASN A 70 0.46 -1.70 -17.26
CA ASN A 70 0.27 -2.99 -17.93
C ASN A 70 0.82 -4.18 -17.12
N LEU A 71 1.96 -4.00 -16.44
CA LEU A 71 2.52 -5.02 -15.56
C LEU A 71 1.58 -5.33 -14.38
N CYS A 72 1.07 -4.28 -13.71
CA CYS A 72 0.14 -4.46 -12.60
C CYS A 72 -1.16 -5.10 -13.06
N ASN A 73 -1.70 -4.68 -14.21
CA ASN A 73 -2.93 -5.22 -14.78
C ASN A 73 -2.75 -6.70 -15.16
N SER A 74 -1.60 -7.07 -15.74
CA SER A 74 -1.25 -8.45 -16.04
C SER A 74 -1.10 -9.28 -14.75
N GLY A 75 -0.50 -8.69 -13.71
CA GLY A 75 -0.40 -9.30 -12.39
C GLY A 75 -1.77 -9.58 -11.76
N VAL A 76 -2.71 -8.61 -11.80
CA VAL A 76 -4.08 -8.80 -11.32
C VAL A 76 -4.79 -9.92 -12.09
N LYS A 77 -4.68 -9.94 -13.42
CA LYS A 77 -5.25 -11.01 -14.25
C LYS A 77 -4.68 -12.37 -13.84
N PHE A 78 -3.37 -12.47 -13.69
CA PHE A 78 -2.71 -13.69 -13.22
C PHE A 78 -3.24 -14.13 -11.85
N VAL A 79 -3.32 -13.24 -10.86
CA VAL A 79 -3.84 -13.58 -9.52
C VAL A 79 -5.29 -14.05 -9.62
N ARG A 80 -6.13 -13.34 -10.39
CA ARG A 80 -7.55 -13.68 -10.60
C ARG A 80 -7.76 -15.03 -11.26
N ASP A 81 -6.85 -15.41 -12.16
CA ASP A 81 -6.89 -16.64 -12.94
C ASP A 81 -6.23 -17.82 -12.19
N ASN A 82 -5.65 -17.58 -11.01
CA ASN A 82 -5.05 -18.60 -10.14
C ASN A 82 -5.65 -18.59 -8.71
N ASP A 83 -6.74 -17.84 -8.53
CA ASP A 83 -7.54 -17.73 -7.30
C ASP A 83 -8.89 -18.43 -7.51
N HIS A 84 -8.86 -19.71 -7.94
CA HIS A 84 -10.06 -20.43 -8.35
C HIS A 84 -10.61 -21.39 -7.29
N ASN A 85 -9.92 -21.53 -6.16
CA ASN A 85 -10.35 -22.37 -5.04
C ASN A 85 -10.61 -23.81 -5.52
N ARG A 86 -9.64 -24.40 -6.21
CA ARG A 86 -9.89 -25.68 -6.87
C ARG A 86 -9.90 -26.85 -5.90
N LEU A 87 -8.94 -27.01 -4.98
CA LEU A 87 -8.94 -28.13 -4.03
C LEU A 87 -8.00 -27.91 -2.82
N ILE A 88 -8.53 -28.24 -1.63
CA ILE A 88 -7.90 -28.97 -0.51
C ILE A 88 -6.56 -28.37 -0.03
N THR A 89 -6.56 -27.47 0.96
CA THR A 89 -5.91 -27.82 2.25
C THR A 89 -6.36 -26.94 3.43
N ASP A 90 -7.11 -25.85 3.21
CA ASP A 90 -7.54 -24.97 4.31
C ASP A 90 -9.02 -25.13 4.63
N PHE A 91 -9.33 -26.17 5.41
CA PHE A 91 -10.55 -26.25 6.22
C PHE A 91 -10.65 -25.06 7.21
N ALA A 92 -9.57 -24.29 7.38
CA ALA A 92 -9.46 -23.16 8.30
C ALA A 92 -10.09 -21.84 7.80
N LEU A 93 -10.32 -21.68 6.49
CA LEU A 93 -10.83 -20.41 5.96
C LEU A 93 -12.26 -20.47 5.41
N GLY A 94 -12.84 -21.65 5.12
CA GLY A 94 -14.28 -21.82 4.88
C GLY A 94 -14.92 -20.99 3.76
N VAL A 95 -14.14 -20.25 2.97
CA VAL A 95 -14.66 -19.40 1.89
C VAL A 95 -14.65 -20.21 0.59
N ALA A 96 -15.84 -20.59 0.11
CA ALA A 96 -16.00 -21.10 -1.24
C ALA A 96 -15.90 -19.93 -2.24
N GLY A 97 -14.85 -19.89 -3.05
CA GLY A 97 -14.68 -18.92 -4.14
C GLY A 97 -13.35 -18.16 -4.09
N ARG A 98 -13.25 -17.08 -4.87
CA ARG A 98 -12.07 -16.20 -4.92
C ARG A 98 -11.72 -15.67 -3.53
N ARG A 99 -10.45 -15.72 -3.15
CA ARG A 99 -9.93 -15.27 -1.85
C ARG A 99 -9.49 -13.82 -1.86
N ILE A 100 -9.23 -13.22 -3.02
CA ILE A 100 -8.75 -11.83 -3.13
C ILE A 100 -9.77 -10.94 -3.83
N ARG A 101 -9.96 -9.73 -3.30
CA ARG A 101 -10.65 -8.61 -3.94
C ARG A 101 -9.62 -7.65 -4.55
N TYR A 102 -10.01 -6.90 -5.58
CA TYR A 102 -9.11 -5.99 -6.30
C TYR A 102 -9.67 -4.57 -6.28
N GLU A 103 -8.80 -3.59 -6.05
CA GLU A 103 -9.18 -2.18 -6.03
C GLU A 103 -8.07 -1.33 -6.66
N PRO A 104 -8.33 -0.55 -7.73
CA PRO A 104 -7.33 0.33 -8.31
C PRO A 104 -6.96 1.47 -7.36
N LEU A 105 -5.66 1.80 -7.29
CA LEU A 105 -5.14 2.88 -6.46
C LEU A 105 -5.67 4.27 -6.84
N GLN A 106 -6.14 4.43 -8.07
CA GLN A 106 -6.72 5.66 -8.59
C GLN A 106 -8.11 5.97 -8.04
N SER A 107 -8.84 4.97 -7.52
CA SER A 107 -10.20 5.17 -7.01
C SER A 107 -10.20 5.85 -5.63
N GLU A 108 -11.33 6.43 -5.23
CA GLU A 108 -11.48 6.99 -3.89
C GLU A 108 -11.26 5.92 -2.80
N ALA A 109 -11.79 4.71 -3.00
CA ALA A 109 -11.63 3.58 -2.09
C ALA A 109 -10.16 3.14 -1.97
N GLY A 110 -9.48 2.98 -3.10
CA GLY A 110 -8.06 2.62 -3.16
C GLY A 110 -7.19 3.63 -2.43
N ARG A 111 -7.46 4.94 -2.59
CA ARG A 111 -6.73 6.01 -1.89
C ARG A 111 -6.95 5.96 -0.38
N LYS A 112 -8.17 5.67 0.10
CA LYS A 112 -8.45 5.51 1.54
C LYS A 112 -7.73 4.29 2.13
N LEU A 113 -7.76 3.16 1.42
CA LEU A 113 -7.06 1.93 1.82
C LEU A 113 -5.53 2.07 1.77
N LEU A 114 -5.00 2.87 0.84
CA LEU A 114 -3.58 3.18 0.77
C LEU A 114 -3.12 4.03 1.96
N ARG A 115 -3.92 5.00 2.38
CA ARG A 115 -3.67 5.78 3.61
C ARG A 115 -3.76 4.93 4.86
N ARG A 116 -4.73 4.00 4.93
CA ARG A 116 -4.82 2.98 5.99
C ARG A 116 -3.52 2.19 6.10
N SER A 117 -2.83 1.96 4.98
CA SER A 117 -1.54 1.24 4.92
C SER A 117 -0.33 2.11 5.30
N GLY A 118 -0.53 3.35 5.75
CA GLY A 118 0.55 4.27 6.13
C GLY A 118 1.29 4.88 4.94
N ARG A 119 0.72 4.85 3.73
CA ARG A 119 1.31 5.42 2.51
C ARG A 119 0.57 6.68 2.07
N ALA A 120 1.25 7.50 1.27
CA ALA A 120 0.63 8.66 0.64
C ALA A 120 -0.44 8.21 -0.36
N PRO A 121 -1.57 8.92 -0.51
CA PRO A 121 -2.70 8.52 -1.37
C PRO A 121 -2.39 8.50 -2.87
N ASP A 122 -1.26 9.05 -3.26
CA ASP A 122 -0.72 9.20 -4.62
C ASP A 122 0.50 8.29 -4.84
N ASP A 123 0.88 7.50 -3.83
CA ASP A 123 1.96 6.53 -3.93
C ASP A 123 1.52 5.27 -4.70
N ILE A 124 1.56 5.39 -6.02
CA ILE A 124 1.29 4.28 -6.96
C ILE A 124 2.52 3.39 -7.20
N SER A 125 3.59 3.54 -6.41
CA SER A 125 4.87 2.87 -6.70
C SER A 125 4.85 1.36 -6.47
N SER A 126 3.84 0.83 -5.77
CA SER A 126 3.84 -0.51 -5.20
C SER A 126 2.47 -1.16 -5.24
N VAL A 127 2.45 -2.47 -5.42
CA VAL A 127 1.31 -3.32 -5.02
C VAL A 127 1.19 -3.30 -3.51
N VAL A 128 -0.04 -3.26 -2.99
CA VAL A 128 -0.33 -3.30 -1.56
C VAL A 128 -1.43 -4.34 -1.32
N LEU A 129 -1.27 -5.19 -0.31
CA LEU A 129 -2.35 -6.09 0.13
C LEU A 129 -2.88 -5.59 1.46
N VAL A 130 -4.18 -5.33 1.54
CA VAL A 130 -4.84 -4.84 2.75
C VAL A 130 -5.72 -5.93 3.33
N GLU A 131 -5.43 -6.32 4.56
CA GLU A 131 -6.21 -7.22 5.40
C GLU A 131 -6.92 -6.41 6.50
N THR A 132 -7.84 -7.06 7.21
CA THR A 132 -8.63 -6.44 8.29
C THR A 132 -7.75 -5.82 9.37
N ASP A 133 -6.63 -6.42 9.74
CA ASP A 133 -5.79 -5.96 10.86
C ASP A 133 -4.40 -5.44 10.43
N ARG A 134 -4.04 -5.57 9.16
CA ARG A 134 -2.68 -5.26 8.66
C ARG A 134 -2.66 -4.95 7.17
N SER A 135 -1.53 -4.43 6.70
CA SER A 135 -1.27 -4.22 5.29
C SER A 135 0.16 -4.61 4.94
N TYR A 136 0.33 -5.21 3.77
CA TYR A 136 1.60 -5.68 3.23
C TYR A 136 1.99 -4.83 2.02
N ILE A 137 3.27 -4.51 1.86
CA ILE A 137 3.77 -3.66 0.77
C ILE A 137 4.95 -4.30 0.04
N LYS A 138 5.21 -3.88 -1.20
CA LYS A 138 6.34 -4.35 -2.02
C LYS A 138 6.39 -5.89 -2.13
N SER A 139 7.58 -6.48 -1.97
CA SER A 139 7.78 -7.92 -2.09
C SER A 139 7.00 -8.73 -1.06
N GLU A 140 6.75 -8.18 0.13
CA GLU A 140 5.88 -8.81 1.14
C GLU A 140 4.44 -8.94 0.65
N ALA A 141 3.92 -7.91 -0.03
CA ALA A 141 2.58 -7.99 -0.61
C ALA A 141 2.50 -9.11 -1.65
N VAL A 142 3.53 -9.23 -2.50
CA VAL A 142 3.59 -10.25 -3.55
C VAL A 142 3.61 -11.66 -2.93
N LEU A 143 4.47 -11.90 -1.95
CA LEU A 143 4.51 -13.22 -1.30
C LEU A 143 3.22 -13.54 -0.57
N LYS A 144 2.65 -12.56 0.13
CA LYS A 144 1.39 -12.77 0.83
C LYS A 144 0.25 -13.07 -0.14
N ILE A 145 0.19 -12.41 -1.29
CA ILE A 145 -0.75 -12.73 -2.37
C ILE A 145 -0.56 -14.18 -2.85
N MET A 146 0.68 -14.64 -3.04
CA MET A 146 0.96 -16.01 -3.49
C MET A 146 0.49 -17.08 -2.50
N GLU A 147 0.49 -16.79 -1.19
CA GLU A 147 -0.10 -17.68 -0.17
C GLU A 147 -1.62 -17.84 -0.34
N TYR A 148 -2.30 -16.86 -0.96
CA TYR A 148 -3.74 -16.90 -1.28
C TYR A 148 -4.04 -17.46 -2.67
N LEU A 149 -3.07 -17.99 -3.41
CA LEU A 149 -3.29 -18.60 -4.72
C LEU A 149 -3.35 -20.13 -4.64
N ASP A 150 -3.87 -20.77 -5.68
CA ASP A 150 -3.93 -22.24 -5.75
C ASP A 150 -2.50 -22.85 -5.76
N LEU A 151 -2.36 -24.14 -5.45
CA LEU A 151 -1.06 -24.80 -5.53
C LEU A 151 -0.51 -24.71 -6.97
N PRO A 152 0.81 -24.48 -7.18
CA PRO A 152 1.90 -24.61 -6.20
C PRO A 152 2.39 -23.27 -5.58
N PHE A 153 1.63 -22.18 -5.72
CA PHE A 153 2.12 -20.84 -5.36
C PHE A 153 2.40 -20.65 -3.86
N PRO A 154 1.61 -21.20 -2.92
CA PRO A 154 1.94 -21.15 -1.50
C PRO A 154 3.29 -21.83 -1.18
N GLN A 155 3.61 -22.95 -1.83
CA GLN A 155 4.93 -23.60 -1.64
C GLN A 155 6.06 -22.72 -2.19
N LEU A 156 5.86 -22.10 -3.35
CA LEU A 156 6.86 -21.18 -3.90
C LEU A 156 7.06 -19.95 -3.00
N ALA A 157 5.99 -19.42 -2.43
CA ALA A 157 6.05 -18.31 -1.47
C ALA A 157 6.88 -18.69 -0.23
N PHE A 158 6.67 -19.89 0.30
CA PHE A 158 7.46 -20.43 1.41
C PHE A 158 8.96 -20.48 1.09
N PHE A 159 9.35 -20.96 -0.10
CA PHE A 159 10.76 -20.96 -0.51
C PHE A 159 11.30 -19.53 -0.71
N LEU A 160 10.51 -18.63 -1.29
CA LEU A 160 10.92 -17.24 -1.50
C LEU A 160 11.02 -16.44 -0.19
N HIS A 161 10.37 -16.86 0.88
CA HIS A 161 10.58 -16.32 2.23
C HIS A 161 12.00 -16.59 2.77
N LEU A 162 12.67 -17.64 2.29
CA LEU A 162 14.07 -17.93 2.65
C LEU A 162 15.06 -16.98 1.96
N VAL A 163 14.66 -16.35 0.85
CA VAL A 163 15.49 -15.38 0.14
C VAL A 163 15.63 -14.13 1.01
N PRO A 164 16.86 -13.64 1.28
CA PRO A 164 17.08 -12.44 2.05
C PRO A 164 16.27 -11.27 1.53
N LEU A 165 15.62 -10.59 2.46
CA LEU A 165 14.69 -9.51 2.19
C LEU A 165 15.27 -8.40 1.30
N PHE A 166 16.56 -8.06 1.48
CA PHE A 166 17.22 -7.05 0.65
C PHE A 166 17.28 -7.46 -0.82
N ILE A 167 17.49 -8.74 -1.12
CA ILE A 167 17.55 -9.24 -2.51
C ILE A 167 16.16 -9.13 -3.12
N ARG A 168 15.14 -9.62 -2.40
CA ARG A 168 13.78 -9.64 -2.91
C ARG A 168 13.24 -8.23 -3.17
N ASP A 169 13.55 -7.27 -2.29
CA ASP A 169 13.19 -5.87 -2.48
C ASP A 169 14.01 -5.18 -3.58
N LEU A 170 15.29 -5.49 -3.75
CA LEU A 170 16.08 -4.96 -4.86
C LEU A 170 15.49 -5.40 -6.21
N VAL A 171 15.14 -6.69 -6.32
CA VAL A 171 14.47 -7.22 -7.52
C VAL A 171 13.13 -6.54 -7.73
N TYR A 172 12.32 -6.40 -6.65
CA TYR A 172 11.04 -5.71 -6.71
C TYR A 172 11.17 -4.26 -7.17
N ASP A 173 12.07 -3.50 -6.54
CA ASP A 173 12.26 -2.07 -6.83
C ASP A 173 12.80 -1.89 -8.27
N ASN A 174 13.69 -2.77 -8.74
CA ASN A 174 14.15 -2.74 -10.13
C ASN A 174 12.99 -2.94 -11.12
N ILE A 175 12.10 -3.91 -10.88
CA ILE A 175 10.94 -4.14 -11.73
C ILE A 175 9.95 -2.97 -11.63
N ALA A 176 9.64 -2.51 -10.41
CA ALA A 176 8.68 -1.46 -10.15
C ALA A 176 9.09 -0.12 -10.75
N ASN A 177 10.38 0.20 -10.74
CA ASN A 177 10.93 1.44 -11.32
C ASN A 177 11.00 1.37 -12.84
N ASN A 178 11.14 0.18 -13.43
CA ASN A 178 11.23 0.00 -14.87
C ASN A 178 9.89 -0.40 -15.52
N ARG A 179 8.81 -0.59 -14.75
CA ARG A 179 7.54 -1.17 -15.22
C ARG A 179 6.93 -0.45 -16.43
N TYR A 180 6.97 0.88 -16.47
CA TYR A 180 6.43 1.64 -17.59
C TYR A 180 7.35 1.59 -18.82
N ASN A 181 8.66 1.46 -18.62
CA ASN A 181 9.63 1.35 -19.71
C ASN A 181 9.61 -0.05 -20.34
N LEU A 182 9.40 -1.09 -19.53
CA LEU A 182 9.41 -2.48 -19.96
C LEU A 182 8.05 -2.96 -20.48
N PHE A 183 6.96 -2.50 -19.88
CA PHE A 183 5.60 -3.00 -20.17
C PHE A 183 4.65 -1.93 -20.69
N GLY A 184 5.03 -0.66 -20.66
CA GLY A 184 4.19 0.45 -21.10
C GLY A 184 3.11 0.85 -20.09
N LYS A 185 2.26 1.78 -20.53
CA LYS A 185 1.05 2.23 -19.84
C LYS A 185 -0.16 1.95 -20.73
N THR A 186 -1.32 1.92 -20.10
CA THR A 186 -2.60 1.86 -20.80
C THR A 186 -3.47 3.01 -20.31
N GLU A 187 -4.17 3.65 -21.26
CA GLU A 187 -5.05 4.79 -21.02
C GLU A 187 -6.42 4.40 -20.45
N THR A 188 -6.77 3.11 -20.45
CA THR A 188 -8.06 2.56 -19.99
C THR A 188 -7.90 1.38 -19.03
N CYS A 189 -8.47 1.48 -17.82
CA CYS A 189 -8.48 0.35 -16.88
C CYS A 189 -9.48 -0.72 -17.38
N ASP A 190 -8.98 -1.76 -18.06
CA ASP A 190 -9.81 -2.82 -18.67
C ASP A 190 -10.04 -4.05 -17.75
N ILE A 191 -9.99 -3.88 -16.42
CA ILE A 191 -10.07 -4.99 -15.44
C ILE A 191 -11.30 -4.90 -14.55
#